data_AF-A0A150KE47-F1
#
_entry.id   AF-A0A150KE47-F1
#
_cell.length_a   1.000
_cell.length_b   1.000
_cell.length_c   1.000
_cell.angle_alpha   90.00
_cell.angle_beta   90.00
_cell.angle_gamma   90.00
#
_symmetry.space_group_name_H-M   'P 1'
#
loop_
_entity.id
_entity.type
_entity.pdbx_description
1 polymer ?
#
loop_
_entity_poly.entity_id
_entity_poly.type
_entity_poly.pdbx_seq_one_letter_code
_entity_poly.pdbx_strand_id
1 'polypeptide(L)' 'MRLDWHDAELPITSQAELLSLNRSSLYYKPVGPSPEEVSIKHRIDEIYTKYPFFGSRRITE' A
#
# COMPACT_ATOMS: atom_id res chain seq x y z
N MET A 1 21.48 2.14 8.68
CA MET A 1 21.53 0.73 9.10
C MET A 1 20.44 -0.02 8.33
N ARG A 2 20.80 -1.12 7.66
CA ARG A 2 19.95 -1.89 6.74
C ARG A 2 19.62 -3.23 7.40
N LEU A 3 18.47 -3.81 7.07
CA LEU A 3 18.14 -5.18 7.49
C LEU A 3 18.84 -6.17 6.57
N ASP A 4 19.54 -7.13 7.16
CA ASP A 4 20.23 -8.19 6.46
C ASP A 4 19.44 -9.49 6.59
N TRP A 5 19.01 -10.03 5.45
CA TRP A 5 18.03 -11.15 5.39
C TRP A 5 18.66 -12.53 5.18
N HIS A 6 19.87 -12.58 4.60
CA HIS A 6 20.46 -13.84 4.11
C HIS A 6 21.72 -14.25 4.89
N ASP A 7 22.44 -13.30 5.51
CA ASP A 7 23.71 -13.59 6.18
C ASP A 7 23.93 -12.62 7.35
N ALA A 8 22.97 -12.61 8.28
CA ALA A 8 22.99 -11.70 9.42
C ALA A 8 23.55 -12.37 10.67
N GLU A 9 24.47 -11.67 11.33
CA GLU A 9 24.99 -12.07 12.66
C GLU A 9 23.89 -12.08 13.73
N LEU A 10 22.82 -11.29 13.54
CA LEU A 10 21.67 -11.21 14.43
C LEU A 10 20.37 -11.56 13.70
N PRO A 11 19.42 -12.25 14.37
CA PRO A 11 18.09 -12.50 13.81
C PRO A 11 17.37 -11.21 13.40
N ILE A 12 16.55 -11.26 12.34
CA ILE A 12 15.77 -10.11 11.85
C ILE A 12 14.91 -9.48 12.94
N THR A 13 14.40 -10.27 13.88
CA THR A 13 13.63 -9.79 15.02
C THR A 13 14.44 -8.85 15.91
N SER A 14 15.69 -9.21 16.21
CA SER A 14 16.59 -8.39 17.02
C SER A 14 17.03 -7.14 16.26
N GLN A 15 17.29 -7.26 14.95
CA GLN A 15 17.58 -6.09 14.11
C GLN A 15 16.38 -5.12 14.05
N ALA A 16 15.15 -5.63 13.94
CA ALA A 16 13.93 -4.84 13.91
C ALA A 16 13.71 -4.08 15.22
N GLU A 17 13.94 -4.74 16.36
CA GLU A 17 13.83 -4.13 17.69
C GLU A 17 14.87 -3.03 17.89
N LEU A 18 16.13 -3.28 17.51
CA LEU A 18 17.20 -2.26 17.57
C LEU A 18 16.92 -1.04 16.68
N LEU A 19 16.25 -1.26 15.54
CA LEU A 19 15.88 -0.22 14.59
C LEU A 19 14.52 0.43 14.87
N SER A 20 13.83 0.03 15.94
CA SER A 20 12.45 0.47 16.24
C SER A 20 11.48 0.26 15.06
N LEU A 21 11.70 -0.78 14.25
CA LEU A 21 10.86 -1.10 13.09
C LEU A 21 9.67 -1.96 13.52
N ASN A 22 8.51 -1.67 12.93
CA ASN A 22 7.33 -2.49 13.13
C ASN A 22 7.52 -3.84 12.40
N ARG A 23 7.55 -4.95 13.15
CA ARG A 23 7.75 -6.30 12.58
C ARG A 23 6.71 -6.67 11.52
N SER A 24 5.48 -6.20 11.65
CA SER A 24 4.40 -6.49 10.69
C SER A 24 4.64 -5.85 9.33
N SER A 25 5.31 -4.69 9.27
CA SER A 25 5.67 -4.05 8.00
C SER A 25 6.88 -4.69 7.33
N LEU A 26 7.75 -5.40 8.07
CA LEU A 26 8.93 -6.05 7.50
C LEU A 26 8.60 -7.20 6.56
N TYR A 27 7.51 -7.91 6.83
CA TYR A 27 7.05 -9.03 6.02
C TYR A 27 5.97 -8.62 5.00
N TYR A 28 5.54 -7.35 5.03
CA TYR A 28 4.58 -6.85 4.07
C TYR A 28 5.21 -6.81 2.68
N LYS A 29 4.71 -7.65 1.78
CA LYS A 29 4.99 -7.54 0.35
C LYS A 29 3.93 -6.63 -0.25
N PRO A 30 4.30 -5.49 -0.88
CA PRO A 30 3.32 -4.66 -1.55
C PRO A 30 2.63 -5.50 -2.62
N VAL A 31 1.32 -5.67 -2.48
CA VAL A 31 0.47 -6.30 -3.49
C VAL A 31 -0.03 -5.18 -4.40
N GLY A 32 0.16 -5.35 -5.71
CA GLY A 32 -0.39 -4.41 -6.69
C GLY A 32 -1.92 -4.42 -6.68
N PRO A 33 -2.57 -3.31 -7.07
CA PRO A 33 -4.02 -3.26 -7.15
C PRO A 33 -4.54 -4.29 -8.16
N SER A 34 -5.74 -4.84 -7.92
CA SER A 34 -6.36 -5.75 -8.88
C SER A 34 -6.75 -4.98 -10.16
N PRO A 35 -6.88 -5.65 -11.32
CA PRO A 35 -7.39 -5.01 -12.54
C PRO A 35 -8.76 -4.36 -12.35
N GLU A 36 -9.61 -4.97 -11.50
CA GLU A 36 -10.92 -4.43 -11.12
C GLU A 36 -10.79 -3.14 -10.28
N GLU A 37 -9.88 -3.11 -9.31
CA GLU A 37 -9.62 -1.90 -8.53
C GLU A 37 -9.11 -0.76 -9.42
N VAL A 38 -8.23 -1.07 -10.38
CA VAL A 38 -7.71 -0.10 -11.35
C VAL A 38 -8.84 0.43 -12.26
N SER A 39 -9.70 -0.44 -12.76
CA SER A 39 -10.81 -0.03 -13.64
C SER A 39 -11.83 0.86 -12.91
N ILE A 40 -12.14 0.53 -11.65
CA ILE A 40 -13.00 1.35 -10.79
C ILE A 40 -12.39 2.74 -10.59
N LYS A 41 -11.09 2.83 -10.28
CA LYS A 41 -10.40 4.12 -10.10
C LYS A 41 -10.44 4.97 -11.37
N HIS A 42 -10.14 4.38 -12.52
CA HIS A 42 -10.25 5.07 -13.80
C HIS A 42 -11.66 5.61 -14.05
N ARG A 43 -12.69 4.82 -13.72
CA ARG A 43 -14.08 5.25 -13.89
C ARG A 43 -14.44 6.42 -12.97
N ILE A 44 -13.97 6.39 -11.72
CA ILE A 44 -14.15 7.49 -10.77
C ILE A 44 -13.46 8.76 -11.30
N ASP A 45 -12.23 8.65 -11.78
CA ASP A 45 -11.46 9.77 -12.32
C ASP A 45 -12.13 10.39 -13.56
N GLU A 46 -12.69 9.57 -14.45
CA GLU A 46 -13.46 10.05 -15.61
C GLU A 46 -14.68 10.88 -15.17
N ILE A 47 -15.42 10.39 -14.17
CA ILE A 47 -16.62 11.08 -13.66
C ILE A 47 -16.24 12.40 -13.00
N TYR A 48 -15.18 12.42 -12.19
CA TYR A 48 -14.69 13.65 -11.54
C TYR A 48 -14.12 14.66 -12.53
N THR A 49 -13.43 14.19 -13.57
CA THR A 49 -12.92 15.06 -14.64
C THR A 49 -14.07 15.75 -15.37
N LYS A 50 -15.17 15.03 -15.62
CA LYS A 50 -16.36 15.57 -16.30
C LYS A 50 -17.23 16.42 -15.38
N TYR A 51 -17.33 16.04 -14.10
CA TYR A 51 -18.21 16.64 -13.11
C TYR A 51 -17.48 16.85 -11.78
N PRO A 52 -16.62 17.89 -11.67
CA PRO A 52 -15.79 18.10 -10.47
C PRO A 52 -16.59 18.41 -9.20
N PHE A 53 -17.90 18.66 -9.33
CA PHE A 53 -18.83 18.92 -8.24
C PHE A 53 -19.62 17.67 -7.81
N PHE A 54 -19.40 16.50 -8.40
CA PHE A 54 -20.05 15.26 -7.95
C PHE A 54 -19.39 14.76 -6.67
N GLY A 55 -20.16 14.65 -5.59
CA GLY A 55 -19.74 13.94 -4.39
C GLY A 55 -19.83 12.42 -4.57
N SER A 56 -19.22 11.66 -3.67
CA SER A 56 -19.18 10.19 -3.72
C SER A 56 -20.56 9.54 -3.89
N ARG A 57 -21.60 10.08 -3.22
CA ARG A 57 -22.99 9.59 -3.35
C ARG A 57 -23.49 9.58 -4.79
N ARG A 58 -23.17 10.62 -5.56
CA ARG A 58 -23.60 10.75 -6.98
C ARG A 58 -22.81 9.88 -7.94
N ILE A 59 -21.67 9.35 -7.50
CA ILE A 59 -20.80 8.46 -8.29
C ILE A 59 -21.22 7.00 -8.10
N THR A 60 -21.84 6.69 -6.96
CA THR A 60 -22.29 5.34 -6.60
C THR A 60 -23.77 5.07 -6.91
N GLU A 61 -24.54 6.10 -7.25
CA GLU A 61 -25.94 6.02 -7.75
C GLU A 61 -25.98 5.53 -9.20
#